data_AF-A0A8I1LNY5-F1
#
_entry.id   AF-A0A8I1LNY5-F1
#
_cell.length_a   1.000
_cell.length_b   1.000
_cell.length_c   1.000
_cell.angle_alpha   90.00
_cell.angle_beta   90.00
_cell.angle_gamma   90.00
#
_symmetry.space_group_name_H-M   'P 1'
#
loop_
_entity.id
_entity.type
_entity.pdbx_description
1 polymer ?
#
loop_
_entity_poly.entity_id
_entity_poly.type
_entity_poly.pdbx_seq_one_letter_code
_entity_poly.pdbx_strand_id
1 'polypeptide(L)' 'MTAYDFGAHCVYYHRYHVVWATKYRYKVLTGDIRERARKIIRQSCDELGVTIV' A
#
# COMPACT_ATOMS: atom_id res chain seq x y z
N MET A 1 20.93 -9.37 -2.20
CA MET A 1 20.36 -9.55 -3.55
C MET A 1 18.97 -8.94 -3.55
N THR A 2 18.71 -7.95 -4.40
CA THR A 2 17.35 -7.43 -4.62
C THR A 2 16.53 -8.49 -5.36
N ALA A 3 15.41 -8.93 -4.79
CA ALA A 3 14.49 -9.82 -5.49
C ALA A 3 13.76 -9.02 -6.57
N TYR A 4 13.89 -9.46 -7.84
CA TYR A 4 13.18 -8.90 -8.99
C TYR A 4 11.98 -9.78 -9.32
N ASP A 5 10.94 -9.18 -9.90
CA ASP A 5 9.76 -9.87 -10.41
C ASP A 5 9.86 -10.08 -11.92
N PHE A 6 9.13 -11.08 -12.42
CA PHE A 6 9.21 -11.52 -13.82
C PHE A 6 7.80 -11.62 -14.43
N GLY A 7 7.63 -11.01 -15.60
CA GLY A 7 6.51 -11.26 -16.50
C GLY A 7 6.95 -12.14 -17.67
N ALA A 8 6.02 -12.45 -18.58
CA ALA A 8 6.29 -13.33 -19.73
C ALA A 8 7.46 -12.87 -20.61
N HIS A 9 7.65 -11.55 -20.74
CA HIS A 9 8.71 -10.95 -21.57
C HIS A 9 9.39 -9.74 -20.91
N CYS A 10 9.32 -9.62 -19.57
CA CYS A 10 9.92 -8.50 -18.85
C CYS A 10 10.43 -8.91 -17.46
N VAL A 11 11.48 -8.22 -17.01
CA VAL A 11 11.97 -8.26 -15.62
C VAL A 11 11.76 -6.87 -15.05
N TYR A 12 11.18 -6.76 -13.87
CA TYR A 12 10.83 -5.47 -13.29
C TYR A 12 11.08 -5.40 -11.80
N TYR A 13 11.15 -4.16 -11.32
CA TYR A 13 11.28 -3.87 -9.90
C TYR A 13 10.52 -2.62 -9.50
N HIS A 14 9.22 -2.78 -9.30
CA HIS A 14 8.31 -1.67 -9.04
C HIS A 14 8.15 -1.44 -7.54
N ARG A 15 8.73 -0.33 -7.06
CA ARG A 15 8.57 0.14 -5.68
C ARG A 15 8.19 1.61 -5.70
N TYR A 16 7.14 1.96 -4.95
CA TYR A 16 6.59 3.30 -4.92
C TYR A 16 6.43 3.79 -3.48
N HIS A 17 6.70 5.06 -3.26
CA HIS A 17 6.37 5.74 -2.01
C HIS A 17 5.07 6.52 -2.20
N VAL A 18 3.95 5.93 -1.75
CA VAL A 18 2.62 6.50 -1.91
C VAL A 18 2.20 7.18 -0.61
N VAL A 19 1.87 8.46 -0.67
CA VAL A 19 1.42 9.26 0.47
C VAL A 19 0.10 9.96 0.13
N TRP A 20 -0.82 9.98 1.08
CA TRP A 20 -2.10 10.67 0.96
C TRP A 20 -2.48 11.33 2.29
N ALA A 21 -3.46 12.23 2.24
CA ALA A 21 -3.96 12.93 3.41
C ALA A 21 -5.50 12.95 3.41
N THR A 22 -6.07 13.13 4.60
CA THR A 22 -7.51 13.32 4.79
C THR A 22 -7.96 14.64 4.14
N LYS A 23 -9.24 14.69 3.76
CA LYS A 23 -9.87 15.94 3.29
C LYS A 23 -9.65 17.04 4.35
N TYR A 24 -9.17 18.20 3.91
CA TYR A 24 -8.81 19.34 4.78
C TYR A 24 -7.70 19.06 5.83
N ARG A 25 -6.95 17.96 5.72
CA ARG A 25 -5.88 17.55 6.65
C ARG A 25 -6.33 17.41 8.11
N TYR A 26 -7.61 17.10 8.34
CA TYR A 26 -8.08 16.82 9.68
C TYR A 26 -7.36 15.59 10.26
N LYS A 27 -6.95 15.69 11.53
CA LYS A 27 -6.22 14.65 12.27
C LYS A 27 -7.16 13.52 12.74
N VAL A 28 -8.01 13.01 11.84
CA VAL A 28 -9.02 11.98 12.14
C VAL A 28 -8.45 10.56 12.16
N LEU A 29 -7.26 10.34 11.59
CA LEU A 29 -6.58 9.03 11.56
C LEU A 29 -5.93 8.71 12.91
N THR A 30 -6.74 8.60 13.95
CA THR A 30 -6.34 8.26 15.33
C THR A 30 -7.20 7.13 15.88
N GLY A 31 -6.76 6.48 16.96
CA GLY A 31 -7.49 5.40 17.62
C GLY A 31 -7.98 4.31 16.66
N ASP A 32 -9.23 3.90 16.84
CA ASP A 32 -9.87 2.82 16.06
C ASP A 32 -9.99 3.14 14.56
N ILE A 33 -10.15 4.42 14.19
CA ILE A 33 -10.23 4.85 12.80
C ILE A 33 -8.93 4.50 12.08
N ARG A 34 -7.79 4.76 12.72
CA ARG A 34 -6.46 4.43 12.18
C ARG A 34 -6.32 2.92 11.97
N GLU A 35 -6.69 2.13 12.97
CA GLU A 35 -6.54 0.67 12.90
C GLU A 35 -7.46 0.06 11.85
N ARG A 36 -8.70 0.53 11.73
CA ARG A 36 -9.63 0.07 10.69
C ARG A 36 -9.16 0.48 9.29
N ALA A 37 -8.71 1.72 9.10
CA ALA A 37 -8.15 2.17 7.83
C ALA A 37 -6.96 1.31 7.40
N ARG A 38 -6.06 0.98 8.33
CA ARG A 38 -4.91 0.12 8.06
C ARG A 38 -5.31 -1.30 7.65
N LYS A 39 -6.35 -1.87 8.27
CA LYS A 39 -6.89 -3.19 7.89
C LYS A 39 -7.47 -3.17 6.48
N ILE A 40 -8.25 -2.15 6.14
CA ILE A 40 -8.84 -2.00 4.80
C ILE A 40 -7.75 -1.86 3.74
N ILE A 41 -6.75 -1.01 3.98
CA ILE A 41 -5.62 -0.82 3.04
C ILE A 41 -4.90 -2.15 2.78
N ARG A 42 -4.60 -2.92 3.84
CA ARG A 42 -3.95 -4.22 3.68
C ARG A 42 -4.81 -5.20 2.90
N GLN A 43 -6.08 -5.33 3.26
CA GLN A 43 -7.02 -6.19 2.55
C GLN A 43 -7.09 -5.85 1.05
N SER A 44 -7.22 -4.56 0.71
CA SER A 44 -7.24 -4.14 -0.69
C SER A 44 -5.91 -4.41 -1.41
N CYS A 45 -4.77 -4.24 -0.75
CA CYS A 45 -3.48 -4.60 -1.32
C CYS A 45 -3.37 -6.11 -1.57
N ASP A 46 -3.81 -6.94 -0.63
CA ASP A 46 -3.81 -8.39 -0.76
C ASP A 46 -4.69 -8.85 -1.94
N GLU A 47 -5.90 -8.28 -2.08
CA GLU A 47 -6.82 -8.55 -3.19
C GLU A 47 -6.24 -8.13 -4.56
N LEU A 48 -5.42 -7.07 -4.59
CA LEU A 48 -4.76 -6.57 -5.80
C LEU A 48 -3.39 -7.20 -6.08
N GLY A 49 -2.91 -8.11 -5.22
CA GLY A 49 -1.57 -8.70 -5.33
C GLY A 49 -0.43 -7.68 -5.13
N VAL A 50 -0.69 -6.59 -4.40
CA VAL A 50 0.30 -5.54 -4.11
C VAL A 50 0.97 -5.83 -2.78
N THR A 51 2.30 -5.89 -2.77
CA THR A 51 3.07 -6.08 -1.53
C THR A 51 3.36 -4.74 -0.86
N ILE A 52 2.98 -4.60 0.41
CA ILE A 52 3.38 -3.48 1.26
C ILE A 52 4.76 -3.80 1.85
N VAL A 53 5.75 -2.96 1.54
CA VAL A 53 7.17 -3.09 1.97
C VAL A 53 7.44 -2.32 3.25
#